data_AF-A0A9D8SIK5-F1
#
_entry.id   AF-A0A9D8SIK5-F1
#
_cell.length_a   1.000
_cell.length_b   1.000
_cell.length_c   1.000
_cell.angle_alpha   90.00
_cell.angle_beta   90.00
_cell.angle_gamma   90.00
#
_symmetry.space_group_name_H-M   'P 1'
#
loop_
_entity.id
_entity.type
_entity.pdbx_description
1 polymer ?
#
loop_
_entity_poly.entity_id
_entity_poly.type
_entity_poly.pdbx_seq_one_letter_code
_entity_poly.pdbx_strand_id
1 'polypeptide(L)'
;MSNPSNPPLPPDAPAPAPPPLPAGSASEADPSVSSVGVSASKGRNLADVLQEFSQQQKMMKEELQKIIVGQEEVIEQLFAAIFTRGHCLLEGVPGLAKTLMVSTLSRILDVDFKRIQFT
;
A
#
# COMPACT_ATOMS: atom_id res chain seq x y z
N MET A 1 -18.71 -52.85 17.26
CA MET A 1 -18.61 -51.54 17.93
C MET A 1 -18.51 -50.50 16.83
N SER A 2 -19.53 -49.66 16.71
CA SER A 2 -19.87 -48.88 15.52
C SER A 2 -19.05 -47.58 15.43
N ASN A 3 -18.45 -47.35 14.27
CA ASN A 3 -17.77 -46.10 13.92
C ASN A 3 -18.83 -44.99 13.69
N PRO A 4 -18.66 -43.76 14.21
CA PRO A 4 -19.69 -42.72 14.09
C PRO A 4 -19.73 -42.13 12.68
N SER A 5 -20.92 -42.18 12.08
CA SER A 5 -21.28 -41.54 10.83
C SER A 5 -21.06 -40.03 10.91
N ASN A 6 -20.14 -39.49 10.10
CA ASN A 6 -20.13 -38.08 9.77
C ASN A 6 -20.67 -37.94 8.33
N PRO A 7 -21.79 -37.23 8.10
CA PRO A 7 -22.32 -37.05 6.74
C PRO A 7 -21.42 -36.13 5.90
N PRO A 8 -21.40 -36.27 4.57
CA PRO A 8 -20.66 -35.37 3.69
C PRO A 8 -21.28 -33.96 3.68
N LEU A 9 -20.43 -32.93 3.74
CA LEU A 9 -20.80 -31.53 3.58
C LEU A 9 -21.35 -31.28 2.15
N PRO A 10 -22.45 -30.53 1.98
CA PRO A 10 -22.91 -30.11 0.66
C PRO A 10 -21.94 -29.08 0.04
N PRO A 11 -21.73 -29.10 -1.29
CA PRO A 11 -21.01 -28.04 -1.99
C PRO A 11 -21.92 -26.84 -2.28
N ASP A 12 -21.33 -25.65 -2.15
CA ASP A 12 -21.78 -24.38 -2.73
C ASP A 12 -23.02 -23.70 -2.10
N ALA A 13 -22.80 -23.00 -0.99
CA ALA A 13 -23.68 -21.90 -0.57
C ALA A 13 -23.06 -20.57 -1.09
N PRO A 14 -23.80 -19.73 -1.83
CA PRO A 14 -23.30 -18.41 -2.21
C PRO A 14 -23.07 -17.57 -0.95
N ALA A 15 -21.90 -16.96 -0.83
CA ALA A 15 -21.55 -16.08 0.27
C ALA A 15 -22.61 -14.95 0.42
N PRO A 16 -23.04 -14.61 1.64
CA PRO A 16 -23.97 -13.51 1.85
C PRO A 16 -23.32 -12.19 1.40
N ALA A 17 -24.06 -11.41 0.61
CA ALA A 17 -23.62 -10.10 0.15
C ALA A 17 -23.28 -9.18 1.36
N PRO A 18 -22.21 -8.38 1.28
CA PRO A 18 -21.86 -7.45 2.35
C PRO A 18 -22.97 -6.40 2.54
N PRO A 19 -23.18 -5.92 3.78
CA PRO A 19 -24.18 -4.89 4.06
C PRO A 19 -23.85 -3.58 3.32
N PRO A 20 -24.87 -2.80 2.91
CA PRO A 20 -24.65 -1.50 2.30
C PRO A 20 -24.01 -0.53 3.30
N LEU A 21 -22.93 0.10 2.88
CA LEU A 21 -22.29 1.20 3.61
C LEU A 21 -23.29 2.36 3.79
N PRO A 22 -23.25 3.08 4.92
CA PRO A 22 -24.19 4.17 5.19
C PRO A 22 -23.96 5.36 4.25
N ALA A 23 -25.03 5.80 3.59
CA ALA A 23 -25.10 7.08 2.91
C ALA A 23 -25.42 8.19 3.95
N GLY A 24 -24.49 9.11 4.18
CA GLY A 24 -24.67 10.20 5.14
C GLY A 24 -23.54 11.22 5.11
N SER A 25 -23.87 12.39 4.55
CA SER A 25 -23.11 13.65 4.47
C SER A 25 -22.63 14.20 5.82
N ALA A 26 -21.35 14.62 5.88
CA ALA A 26 -20.88 15.91 6.42
C ALA A 26 -19.35 15.96 6.23
N SER A 27 -18.86 16.69 5.22
CA SER A 27 -18.26 18.02 5.41
C SER A 27 -17.02 18.00 6.31
N GLU A 28 -15.82 18.01 5.70
CA GLU A 28 -14.77 18.98 6.03
C GLU A 28 -13.61 18.92 5.01
N ALA A 29 -13.41 20.06 4.35
CA ALA A 29 -12.17 20.55 3.71
C ALA A 29 -11.66 19.94 2.39
N ASP A 30 -12.20 20.50 1.29
CA ASP A 30 -11.54 20.92 0.05
C ASP A 30 -10.13 21.57 0.24
N PRO A 31 -9.27 21.77 -0.80
CA PRO A 31 -9.65 22.02 -2.20
C PRO A 31 -8.78 21.38 -3.29
N SER A 32 -9.29 21.50 -4.52
CA SER A 32 -8.54 21.60 -5.79
C SER A 32 -7.99 20.30 -6.40
N VAL A 33 -8.91 19.58 -7.03
CA VAL A 33 -8.65 19.03 -8.37
C VAL A 33 -8.28 20.19 -9.30
N SER A 34 -7.05 20.23 -9.80
CA SER A 34 -6.68 21.13 -10.88
C SER A 34 -5.66 20.46 -11.79
N SER A 35 -6.18 20.12 -12.98
CA SER A 35 -5.50 20.11 -14.27
C SER A 35 -4.04 19.68 -14.29
N VAL A 36 -3.79 18.49 -14.83
CA VAL A 36 -2.52 18.15 -15.48
C VAL A 36 -2.35 19.09 -16.68
N GLY A 37 -1.79 20.26 -16.41
CA GLY A 37 -1.33 21.23 -17.38
C GLY A 37 0.18 21.33 -17.26
N VAL A 38 0.91 20.58 -18.08
CA VAL A 38 2.34 20.84 -18.28
C VAL A 38 2.44 22.19 -19.00
N SER A 39 2.68 23.26 -18.23
CA SER A 39 3.01 24.57 -18.79
C SER A 39 4.20 25.17 -18.05
N ALA A 40 5.19 25.55 -18.86
CA ALA A 40 6.53 25.90 -18.47
C ALA A 40 6.63 27.26 -17.74
N SER A 41 7.72 27.40 -16.98
CA SER A 41 8.38 28.67 -16.64
C SER A 41 7.64 29.67 -15.73
N LYS A 42 7.36 29.26 -14.50
CA LYS A 42 7.26 30.18 -13.35
C LYS A 42 8.08 29.58 -12.22
N GLY A 43 8.91 30.36 -11.53
CA GLY A 43 9.75 29.85 -10.44
C GLY A 43 8.89 29.04 -9.47
N ARG A 44 9.15 27.73 -9.40
CA ARG A 44 8.37 26.81 -8.57
C ARG A 44 8.43 27.30 -7.13
N ASN A 45 7.29 27.64 -6.52
CA ASN A 45 7.27 27.88 -5.09
C ASN A 45 7.58 26.55 -4.39
N LEU A 46 8.40 26.60 -3.35
CA LEU A 46 8.73 25.42 -2.55
C LEU A 46 7.46 24.74 -2.01
N ALA A 47 6.44 25.52 -1.67
CA ALA A 47 5.15 25.02 -1.21
C ALA A 47 4.47 24.11 -2.24
N ASP A 48 4.43 24.52 -3.51
CA ASP A 48 3.79 23.76 -4.59
C ASP A 48 4.52 22.41 -4.79
N VAL A 49 5.85 22.42 -4.78
CA VAL A 49 6.68 21.21 -4.95
C VAL A 49 6.49 20.24 -3.78
N LEU A 50 6.42 20.74 -2.55
CA LEU A 50 6.19 19.91 -1.36
C LEU A 50 4.78 19.29 -1.39
N GLN A 51 3.78 20.04 -1.86
CA GLN A 51 2.42 19.53 -2.01
C GLN A 51 2.34 18.42 -3.06
N GLU A 52 2.94 18.62 -4.25
CA GLU A 52 3.02 17.60 -5.29
C GLU A 52 3.71 16.33 -4.79
N PHE A 53 4.84 16.47 -4.09
CA PHE A 53 5.57 15.34 -3.52
C PHE A 53 4.74 14.58 -2.48
N SER A 54 4.11 15.29 -1.54
CA SER A 54 3.25 14.69 -0.52
C SER A 54 2.08 13.91 -1.15
N GLN A 55 1.47 14.46 -2.20
CA GLN A 55 0.38 13.82 -2.92
C GLN A 55 0.85 12.54 -3.64
N GLN A 56 2.00 12.58 -4.31
CA GLN A 56 2.60 11.40 -4.94
C GLN A 56 2.97 10.33 -3.92
N GLN A 57 3.61 10.72 -2.83
CA GLN A 57 3.96 9.80 -1.73
C GLN A 57 2.71 9.12 -1.16
N LYS A 58 1.62 9.88 -0.96
CA LYS A 58 0.34 9.35 -0.48
C LYS A 58 -0.23 8.31 -1.43
N MET A 59 -0.26 8.59 -2.74
CA MET A 59 -0.74 7.63 -3.75
C MET A 59 0.10 6.34 -3.75
N MET A 60 1.43 6.45 -3.67
CA MET A 60 2.32 5.29 -3.59
C MET A 60 2.06 4.46 -2.31
N LYS A 61 1.84 5.12 -1.18
CA LYS A 61 1.52 4.49 0.10
C LYS A 61 0.20 3.73 0.04
N GLU A 62 -0.83 4.33 -0.56
CA GLU A 62 -2.14 3.70 -0.73
C GLU A 62 -2.07 2.43 -1.61
N GLU A 63 -1.32 2.45 -2.71
CA GLU A 63 -1.10 1.26 -3.54
C GLU A 63 -0.41 0.13 -2.78
N LEU A 64 0.57 0.47 -1.92
CA LEU A 64 1.28 -0.52 -1.12
C LEU A 64 0.40 -1.13 -0.01
N GLN A 65 -0.47 -0.31 0.60
CA GLN A 65 -1.41 -0.75 1.65
C GLN A 65 -2.47 -1.72 1.15
N LYS A 66 -2.81 -1.70 -0.15
CA LYS A 66 -3.71 -2.70 -0.76
C LYS A 66 -3.14 -4.12 -0.70
N ILE A 67 -1.82 -4.25 -0.69
CA ILE A 67 -1.11 -5.54 -0.71
C ILE A 67 -0.61 -5.90 0.69
N ILE A 68 -0.15 -4.91 1.46
CA ILE A 68 0.43 -5.11 2.79
C ILE A 68 -0.51 -4.51 3.85
N VAL A 69 -1.21 -5.39 4.58
CA VAL A 69 -2.14 -5.00 5.64
C VAL A 69 -1.42 -4.93 7.00
N GLY A 70 -1.64 -3.83 7.73
CA GLY A 70 -1.22 -3.71 9.14
C GLY A 70 0.26 -3.38 9.39
N GLN A 71 1.02 -2.98 8.37
CA GLN A 71 2.44 -2.59 8.50
C GLN A 71 2.71 -1.16 7.98
N GLU A 72 1.90 -0.20 8.42
CA GLU A 72 1.97 1.19 7.91
C GLU A 72 3.26 1.91 8.32
N GLU A 73 3.71 1.75 9.57
CA GLU A 73 4.94 2.37 10.07
C GLU A 73 6.18 1.85 9.32
N VAL A 74 6.24 0.55 9.04
CA VAL A 74 7.37 -0.07 8.33
C VAL A 74 7.45 0.45 6.91
N ILE A 75 6.30 0.63 6.24
CA ILE A 75 6.21 1.23 4.91
C ILE A 75 6.77 2.65 4.93
N GLU A 76 6.40 3.46 5.92
CA GLU A 76 6.87 4.84 6.04
C GLU A 76 8.39 4.91 6.27
N GLN A 77 8.94 4.06 7.13
CA GLN A 77 10.38 3.93 7.34
C GLN A 77 11.11 3.49 6.06
N LEU A 78 10.49 2.62 5.26
CA LEU A 78 11.06 2.13 4.01
C LEU A 78 11.13 3.24 2.95
N PHE A 79 10.08 4.06 2.83
CA PHE A 79 10.10 5.27 2.00
C PHE A 79 11.19 6.25 2.47
N ALA A 80 11.27 6.50 3.78
CA ALA A 80 12.28 7.38 4.34
C ALA A 80 13.71 6.88 4.03
N ALA A 81 13.96 5.57 4.15
CA ALA A 81 15.24 4.97 3.80
C ALA A 81 15.57 5.18 2.30
N ILE A 82 14.62 4.96 1.40
CA ILE A 82 14.85 5.13 -0.05
C ILE A 82 15.13 6.59 -0.40
N PHE A 83 14.32 7.53 0.09
CA PHE A 83 14.49 8.96 -0.22
C PHE A 83 15.78 9.55 0.33
N THR A 84 16.27 9.01 1.45
CA THR A 84 17.55 9.41 2.05
C THR A 84 18.75 8.62 1.51
N ARG A 85 18.53 7.67 0.59
CA ARG A 85 19.54 6.68 0.16
C ARG A 85 20.16 5.90 1.32
N GLY A 86 19.40 5.70 2.39
CA GLY A 86 19.76 4.85 3.52
C GLY A 86 19.60 3.36 3.23
N HIS A 87 19.96 2.55 4.22
CA HIS A 87 19.76 1.11 4.21
C HIS A 87 18.87 0.71 5.38
N CYS A 88 17.99 -0.26 5.16
CA CYS A 88 17.08 -0.78 6.18
C CYS A 88 17.24 -2.29 6.32
N LEU A 89 17.10 -2.80 7.54
CA LEU A 89 17.07 -4.22 7.84
C LEU A 89 15.66 -4.61 8.29
N LEU A 90 15.04 -5.58 7.60
CA LEU A 90 13.68 -6.06 7.91
C LEU A 90 13.74 -7.32 8.78
N GLU A 91 13.75 -7.15 10.10
CA GLU A 91 13.70 -8.25 11.07
C GLU A 91 12.26 -8.75 11.33
N GLY A 92 12.10 -9.96 11.85
CA GLY A 92 10.79 -10.59 12.13
C GLY A 92 10.65 -12.03 11.63
N VAL A 93 9.53 -12.66 11.95
CA VAL A 93 9.27 -14.07 11.64
C VAL A 93 9.06 -14.32 10.14
N PRO A 94 9.36 -15.54 9.64
CA PRO A 94 9.07 -15.90 8.25
C PRO A 94 7.56 -15.83 7.96
N GLY A 95 7.21 -15.45 6.74
CA GLY A 95 5.80 -15.37 6.29
C GLY A 95 5.15 -13.99 6.43
N LEU A 96 5.81 -12.98 7.02
CA LEU A 96 5.27 -11.61 7.16
C LEU A 96 5.42 -10.73 5.91
N ALA A 97 5.32 -11.34 4.72
CA ALA A 97 5.34 -10.64 3.45
C ALA A 97 6.54 -9.68 3.22
N LYS A 98 7.66 -9.81 3.97
CA LYS A 98 8.82 -8.90 3.87
C LYS A 98 9.37 -8.79 2.46
N THR A 99 9.56 -9.93 1.79
CA THR A 99 10.01 -9.97 0.39
C THR A 99 8.97 -9.37 -0.54
N LEU A 100 7.69 -9.65 -0.30
CA LEU A 100 6.59 -9.12 -1.10
C LEU A 100 6.55 -7.59 -0.98
N MET A 101 6.65 -7.05 0.23
CA MET A 101 6.67 -5.62 0.51
C MET A 101 7.78 -4.90 -0.26
N VAL A 102 9.03 -5.38 -0.19
CA VAL A 102 10.14 -4.75 -0.93
C VAL A 102 9.93 -4.91 -2.44
N SER A 103 9.50 -6.08 -2.92
CA SER A 103 9.27 -6.30 -4.36
C SER A 103 8.15 -5.44 -4.93
N THR A 104 7.07 -5.23 -4.16
CA THR A 104 5.94 -4.38 -4.54
C THR A 104 6.35 -2.92 -4.54
N LEU A 105 7.08 -2.49 -3.52
CA LEU A 105 7.60 -1.13 -3.45
C LEU A 105 8.52 -0.82 -4.63
N SER A 106 9.39 -1.76 -5.02
CA SER A 106 10.23 -1.60 -6.20
C SER A 106 9.43 -1.44 -7.49
N ARG A 107 8.28 -2.12 -7.64
CA ARG A 107 7.39 -1.94 -8.79
C ARG A 107 6.67 -0.59 -8.78
N ILE A 108 6.24 -0.12 -7.62
CA ILE A 108 5.57 1.19 -7.47
C ILE A 108 6.53 2.34 -7.79
N LEU A 109 7.79 2.21 -7.36
CA LEU A 109 8.83 3.22 -7.56
C LEU A 109 9.59 3.06 -8.89
N ASP A 110 9.28 2.04 -9.68
CA ASP A 110 10.00 1.68 -10.92
C ASP A 110 11.53 1.61 -10.73
N VAL A 111 11.97 0.91 -9.67
CA VAL A 111 13.39 0.72 -9.33
C VAL A 111 13.81 -0.74 -9.44
N ASP A 112 15.09 -0.94 -9.74
CA ASP A 112 15.68 -2.28 -9.81
C ASP A 112 15.64 -2.99 -8.45
N PHE A 113 15.01 -4.17 -8.43
CA PHE A 113 15.00 -5.07 -7.28
C PHE A 113 15.96 -6.24 -7.50
N LYS A 114 16.94 -6.41 -6.61
CA LYS A 114 17.86 -7.56 -6.61
C LYS A 114 17.77 -8.28 -5.27
N ARG A 115 17.49 -9.58 -5.32
CA ARG A 115 17.49 -10.47 -4.15
C ARG A 115 18.79 -11.27 -4.11
N ILE A 116 19.53 -11.15 -3.02
CA ILE A 116 20.74 -11.94 -2.73
C ILE A 116 20.41 -12.87 -1.56
N GLN A 117 20.59 -14.17 -1.73
CA GLN A 117 20.42 -15.17 -0.67
C GLN A 117 21.78 -15.49 -0.07
N PHE A 118 21.95 -15.24 1.23
CA PHE A 118 23.09 -15.76 1.97
C PHE A 118 22.86 -17.26 2.21
N THR A 119 23.85 -18.07 1.83
CA THR A 119 23.90 -19.52 2.07
C THR A 119 24.53 -19.82 3.41
#